data_AF-A0A8H9KYQ7-F1
#
_entry.id   AF-A0A8H9KYQ7-F1
#
_cell.length_a   1.000
_cell.length_b   1.000
_cell.length_c   1.000
_cell.angle_alpha   90.00
_cell.angle_beta   90.00
_cell.angle_gamma   90.00
#
_symmetry.space_group_name_H-M   'P 1'
#
loop_
_entity.id
_entity.type
_entity.pdbx_description
1 polymer ?
#
loop_
_entity_poly.entity_id
_entity_poly.type
_entity_poly.pdbx_seq_one_letter_code
_entity_poly.pdbx_strand_id
1 'polypeptide(L)'
;MKSIISLIIIAMNLNFESYDSARNEDALEFLRETQILEEFYSAIEPFNPEKIDADDSSNLLLNYKKKYSRTALDNSLIKIVESTYSETELKGFQSMNADEIYNFNQDKFKIVEKGVEKLYDEVYIEGNRIIAGVEIIDTPNQAKPFEFFKINRKNGLYLITSYDSYLPQNIQIPKEPFISASQFTSVVPNGQQVIIGLNEIDKENFAQLLSKNQQEKITLIINNRIINVIPFDSVIQNNVMVINSPWSEEKLIKFSNQIKNEN
;
A
#
# COMPACT_ATOMS: atom_id res chain seq x y z
N MET A 1 -38.04 14.12 -14.99
CA MET A 1 -37.05 13.63 -15.97
C MET A 1 -35.66 14.18 -15.66
N LYS A 2 -35.00 13.52 -14.71
CA LYS A 2 -33.59 13.56 -14.27
C LYS A 2 -33.48 12.23 -13.48
N SER A 3 -32.60 11.26 -13.68
CA SER A 3 -31.34 11.16 -14.41
C SER A 3 -31.18 9.68 -14.81
N ILE A 4 -31.56 9.33 -16.04
CA ILE A 4 -31.17 8.02 -16.63
C ILE A 4 -29.69 8.06 -17.04
N ILE A 5 -29.12 9.27 -17.17
CA ILE A 5 -27.73 9.51 -17.56
C ILE A 5 -26.75 9.08 -16.45
N SER A 6 -27.14 9.09 -15.16
CA SER A 6 -26.27 8.63 -14.07
C SER A 6 -26.11 7.10 -14.01
N LEU A 7 -27.10 6.33 -14.50
CA LEU A 7 -27.02 4.87 -14.55
C LEU A 7 -26.19 4.36 -15.74
N ILE A 8 -26.12 5.14 -16.82
CA ILE A 8 -25.36 4.78 -18.02
C ILE A 8 -23.84 4.97 -17.82
N ILE A 9 -23.41 5.92 -16.96
CA ILE A 9 -21.97 6.14 -16.70
C ILE A 9 -21.34 5.03 -15.84
N ILE A 10 -22.13 4.34 -15.01
CA ILE A 10 -21.63 3.18 -14.25
C ILE A 10 -21.50 1.93 -15.14
N ALA A 11 -22.34 1.81 -16.17
CA ALA A 11 -22.28 0.69 -17.12
C ALA A 11 -21.15 0.84 -18.17
N MET A 12 -20.75 2.06 -18.53
CA MET A 12 -19.78 2.29 -19.63
C MET A 12 -18.30 2.13 -19.25
N ASN A 13 -17.98 1.79 -17.98
CA ASN A 13 -16.60 1.55 -17.53
C ASN A 13 -16.35 0.12 -17.06
N LEU A 14 -17.29 -0.77 -17.36
CA LEU A 14 -17.16 -2.21 -17.29
C LEU A 14 -17.17 -2.72 -18.73
N ASN A 15 -16.03 -2.60 -19.42
CA ASN A 15 -15.76 -3.48 -20.55
C ASN A 15 -15.62 -4.90 -20.00
N PHE A 16 -16.76 -5.51 -19.64
CA PHE A 16 -16.86 -6.95 -19.62
C PHE A 16 -16.75 -7.35 -21.09
N GLU A 17 -15.56 -7.82 -21.48
CA GLU A 17 -15.49 -8.80 -22.57
C GLU A 17 -16.59 -9.83 -22.29
N SER A 18 -17.47 -10.07 -23.25
CA SER A 18 -18.50 -11.10 -23.12
C SER A 18 -17.78 -12.46 -23.08
N TYR A 19 -17.43 -12.88 -21.87
CA TYR A 19 -16.85 -14.19 -21.59
C TYR A 19 -17.94 -15.25 -21.59
N ASP A 20 -17.61 -16.43 -22.12
CA ASP A 20 -18.51 -17.58 -22.18
C ASP A 20 -18.80 -18.07 -20.74
N SER A 21 -20.02 -17.84 -20.26
CA SER A 21 -20.38 -18.06 -18.86
C SER A 21 -20.22 -19.52 -18.40
N ALA A 22 -20.30 -20.48 -19.33
CA ALA A 22 -20.11 -21.90 -19.01
C ALA A 22 -18.62 -22.22 -18.76
N ARG A 23 -17.72 -21.67 -19.58
CA ARG A 23 -16.26 -21.84 -19.43
C ARG A 23 -15.74 -21.21 -18.13
N ASN A 24 -16.34 -20.08 -17.73
CA ASN A 24 -16.04 -19.43 -16.45
C ASN A 24 -16.37 -20.33 -15.25
N GLU A 25 -17.46 -21.10 -15.30
CA GLU A 25 -17.84 -21.99 -14.20
C GLU A 25 -16.88 -23.19 -14.09
N ASP A 26 -16.48 -23.78 -15.23
CA ASP A 26 -15.55 -24.92 -15.23
C ASP A 26 -14.17 -24.53 -14.64
N ALA A 27 -13.66 -23.35 -15.00
CA ALA A 27 -12.41 -22.81 -14.43
C ALA A 27 -12.55 -22.44 -12.94
N LEU A 28 -13.71 -21.94 -12.53
CA LEU A 28 -13.99 -21.63 -11.13
C LEU A 28 -14.07 -22.90 -10.28
N GLU A 29 -14.65 -23.97 -10.82
CA GLU A 29 -14.70 -25.27 -10.13
C GLU A 29 -13.30 -25.86 -9.98
N PHE A 30 -12.46 -25.78 -11.01
CA PHE A 30 -11.03 -26.13 -10.89
C PHE A 30 -10.37 -25.40 -9.70
N LEU A 31 -10.58 -24.09 -9.55
CA LEU A 31 -10.00 -23.29 -8.47
C LEU A 31 -10.52 -23.68 -7.08
N ARG A 32 -11.76 -24.16 -6.98
CA ARG A 32 -12.37 -24.66 -5.74
C ARG A 32 -11.83 -26.04 -5.37
N GLU A 33 -11.85 -26.98 -6.32
CA GLU A 33 -11.39 -28.37 -6.11
C GLU A 33 -9.90 -28.43 -5.74
N THR A 34 -9.09 -27.55 -6.32
CA THR A 34 -7.66 -27.44 -6.02
C THR A 34 -7.35 -26.58 -4.78
N GLN A 35 -8.37 -26.05 -4.09
CA GLN A 35 -8.26 -25.17 -2.92
C GLN A 35 -7.54 -23.83 -3.15
N ILE A 36 -7.05 -23.57 -4.37
CA ILE A 36 -6.38 -22.32 -4.76
C ILE A 36 -7.22 -21.10 -4.40
N LEU A 37 -8.55 -21.16 -4.61
CA LEU A 37 -9.44 -20.03 -4.31
C LEU A 37 -9.44 -19.70 -2.82
N GLU A 38 -9.54 -20.71 -1.95
CA GLU A 38 -9.56 -20.54 -0.49
C GLU A 38 -8.21 -20.04 0.01
N GLU A 39 -7.12 -20.66 -0.42
CA GLU A 39 -5.76 -20.29 -0.03
C GLU A 39 -5.42 -18.86 -0.45
N PHE A 40 -5.78 -18.47 -1.68
CA PHE A 40 -5.56 -17.11 -2.18
C PHE A 40 -6.28 -16.07 -1.32
N TYR A 41 -7.58 -16.26 -1.04
CA TYR A 41 -8.35 -15.32 -0.23
C TYR A 41 -7.91 -15.27 1.24
N SER A 42 -7.46 -16.40 1.78
CA SER A 42 -6.85 -16.46 3.11
C SER A 42 -5.55 -15.66 3.15
N ALA A 43 -4.69 -15.82 2.14
CA ALA A 43 -3.40 -15.14 2.06
C ALA A 43 -3.54 -13.63 1.89
N ILE A 44 -4.55 -13.15 1.14
CA ILE A 44 -4.78 -11.71 0.94
C ILE A 44 -5.70 -11.05 1.99
N GLU A 45 -6.12 -11.77 3.03
CA GLU A 45 -7.06 -11.26 4.05
C GLU A 45 -6.63 -9.90 4.64
N PRO A 46 -5.36 -9.68 5.02
CA PRO A 46 -4.90 -8.38 5.53
C PRO A 46 -5.01 -7.23 4.52
N PHE A 47 -5.05 -7.57 3.23
CA PHE A 47 -5.11 -6.65 2.10
C PHE A 47 -6.48 -6.63 1.43
N ASN A 48 -7.48 -7.27 2.07
CA ASN A 48 -8.82 -7.39 1.53
C ASN A 48 -9.38 -5.99 1.22
N PRO A 49 -9.68 -5.69 -0.05
CA PRO A 49 -10.07 -4.34 -0.46
C PRO A 49 -11.33 -3.82 0.23
N GLU A 50 -12.21 -4.71 0.68
CA GLU A 50 -13.44 -4.34 1.40
C GLU A 50 -13.18 -3.97 2.87
N LYS A 51 -12.06 -4.45 3.44
CA LYS A 51 -11.72 -4.29 4.87
C LYS A 51 -10.46 -3.48 5.12
N ILE A 52 -9.73 -3.09 4.07
CA ILE A 52 -8.45 -2.42 4.20
C ILE A 52 -8.63 -1.10 4.97
N ASP A 53 -7.97 -1.03 6.12
CA ASP A 53 -7.99 0.15 6.97
C ASP A 53 -6.98 1.16 6.44
N ALA A 54 -7.39 1.98 5.47
CA ALA A 54 -6.59 3.04 4.85
C ALA A 54 -7.32 4.39 4.93
N ASP A 55 -6.61 5.50 4.72
CA ASP A 55 -7.23 6.83 4.71
C ASP A 55 -8.08 7.01 3.43
N ASP A 56 -9.39 7.16 3.61
CA ASP A 56 -10.44 7.15 2.57
C ASP A 56 -10.38 8.33 1.58
N SER A 57 -9.49 9.31 1.77
CA SER A 57 -9.51 10.58 1.03
C SER A 57 -8.85 10.54 -0.36
N SER A 58 -8.39 9.37 -0.83
CA SER A 58 -7.61 9.27 -2.07
C SER A 58 -8.29 8.41 -3.15
N ASN A 59 -8.17 8.84 -4.41
CA ASN A 59 -8.52 8.02 -5.59
C ASN A 59 -7.80 6.67 -5.60
N LEU A 60 -6.70 6.52 -4.84
CA LEU A 60 -5.90 5.30 -4.74
C LEU A 60 -6.71 4.15 -4.13
N LEU A 61 -7.38 4.39 -3.01
CA LEU A 61 -8.17 3.34 -2.35
C LEU A 61 -9.38 2.93 -3.21
N LEU A 62 -10.02 3.90 -3.86
CA LEU A 62 -11.13 3.62 -4.78
C LEU A 62 -10.66 2.79 -5.99
N ASN A 63 -9.52 3.15 -6.59
CA ASN A 63 -8.95 2.40 -7.71
C ASN A 63 -8.54 0.98 -7.30
N TYR A 64 -7.98 0.81 -6.10
CA TYR A 64 -7.63 -0.49 -5.54
C TYR A 64 -8.86 -1.37 -5.29
N LYS A 65 -9.89 -0.82 -4.63
CA LYS A 65 -11.19 -1.49 -4.44
C LYS A 65 -11.81 -1.92 -5.76
N LYS A 66 -11.70 -1.10 -6.81
CA LYS A 66 -12.19 -1.47 -8.16
C LYS A 66 -11.34 -2.58 -8.78
N LYS A 67 -10.01 -2.43 -8.76
CA LYS A 67 -9.06 -3.36 -9.40
C LYS A 67 -9.09 -4.75 -8.77
N TYR A 68 -9.24 -4.81 -7.45
CA TYR A 68 -9.16 -6.06 -6.67
C TYR A 68 -10.48 -6.43 -5.99
N SER A 69 -11.62 -5.90 -6.46
CA SER A 69 -12.93 -6.38 -5.99
C SER A 69 -13.03 -7.90 -6.11
N ARG A 70 -13.83 -8.55 -5.25
CA ARG A 70 -14.05 -10.02 -5.28
C ARG A 70 -14.25 -10.53 -6.71
N THR A 71 -15.15 -9.90 -7.45
CA THR A 71 -15.44 -10.25 -8.85
C THR A 71 -14.25 -10.04 -9.78
N ALA A 72 -13.46 -8.97 -9.62
CA ALA A 72 -12.28 -8.75 -10.45
C ALA A 72 -11.16 -9.76 -10.15
N LEU A 73 -10.99 -10.15 -8.87
CA LEU A 73 -10.05 -11.18 -8.46
C LEU A 73 -10.47 -12.56 -8.98
N ASP A 74 -11.74 -12.94 -8.80
CA ASP A 74 -12.28 -14.20 -9.33
C ASP A 74 -12.06 -14.29 -10.85
N ASN A 75 -12.37 -13.22 -11.59
CA ASN A 75 -12.12 -13.16 -13.03
C ASN A 75 -10.64 -13.26 -13.39
N SER A 76 -9.74 -12.68 -12.59
CA SER A 76 -8.30 -12.75 -12.83
C SER A 76 -7.77 -14.17 -12.63
N LEU A 77 -8.23 -14.85 -11.57
CA LEU A 77 -7.91 -16.26 -11.30
C LEU A 77 -8.45 -17.17 -12.40
N ILE A 78 -9.71 -16.98 -12.84
CA ILE A 78 -10.30 -17.71 -13.96
C ILE A 78 -9.44 -17.54 -15.23
N LYS A 79 -9.06 -16.30 -15.57
CA LYS A 79 -8.21 -16.03 -16.75
C LYS A 79 -6.85 -16.74 -16.69
N ILE A 80 -6.24 -16.85 -15.51
CA ILE A 80 -4.98 -17.61 -15.32
C ILE A 80 -5.20 -19.08 -15.72
N VAL A 81 -6.26 -19.70 -15.20
CA VAL A 81 -6.61 -21.11 -15.50
C VAL A 81 -6.93 -21.30 -16.98
N GLU A 82 -7.79 -20.45 -17.54
CA GLU A 82 -8.22 -20.51 -18.95
C GLU A 82 -7.10 -20.24 -19.95
N SER A 83 -6.05 -19.52 -19.55
CA SER A 83 -4.86 -19.31 -20.38
C SER A 83 -3.94 -20.54 -20.43
N THR A 84 -4.12 -21.49 -19.50
CA THR A 84 -3.26 -22.67 -19.33
C THR A 84 -3.94 -23.95 -19.81
N TYR A 85 -5.24 -24.10 -19.53
CA TYR A 85 -6.03 -25.27 -19.87
C TYR A 85 -7.09 -24.96 -20.92
N SER A 86 -7.31 -25.91 -21.83
CA SER A 86 -8.40 -25.85 -22.79
C SER A 86 -9.74 -26.16 -22.12
N GLU A 87 -10.83 -25.74 -22.77
CA GLU A 87 -12.19 -26.05 -22.31
C GLU A 87 -12.43 -27.57 -22.15
N THR A 88 -11.87 -28.39 -23.05
CA THR A 88 -12.00 -29.85 -22.96
C THR A 88 -11.25 -30.43 -21.76
N GLU A 89 -10.10 -29.86 -21.40
CA GLU A 89 -9.35 -30.26 -20.21
C GLU A 89 -10.14 -29.90 -18.95
N LEU A 90 -10.66 -28.66 -18.88
CA LEU A 90 -11.43 -28.16 -17.75
C LEU A 90 -12.71 -28.98 -17.48
N LYS A 91 -13.46 -29.34 -18.54
CA LYS A 91 -14.61 -30.26 -18.42
C LYS A 91 -14.21 -31.64 -17.91
N GLY A 92 -13.02 -32.12 -18.29
CA GLY A 92 -12.47 -33.38 -17.80
C GLY A 92 -12.12 -33.35 -16.31
N PHE A 93 -11.76 -32.19 -15.77
CA PHE A 93 -11.38 -32.05 -14.36
C PHE A 93 -12.55 -32.12 -13.38
N GLN A 94 -13.79 -31.90 -13.83
CA GLN A 94 -14.98 -31.98 -12.97
C GLN A 94 -15.22 -33.36 -12.33
N SER A 95 -14.61 -34.40 -12.88
CA SER A 95 -14.68 -35.76 -12.33
C SER A 95 -13.39 -36.19 -11.61
N MET A 96 -12.44 -35.27 -11.45
CA MET A 96 -11.13 -35.50 -10.84
C MET A 96 -11.02 -34.76 -9.50
N ASN A 97 -10.28 -35.33 -8.55
CA ASN A 97 -9.86 -34.63 -7.35
C ASN A 97 -8.55 -33.83 -7.58
N ALA A 98 -8.14 -33.02 -6.60
CA ALA A 98 -6.94 -32.18 -6.68
C ALA A 98 -5.66 -32.96 -7.05
N ASP A 99 -5.43 -34.15 -6.47
CA ASP A 99 -4.24 -34.96 -6.75
C ASP A 99 -4.26 -35.49 -8.19
N GLU A 100 -5.44 -35.87 -8.70
CA GLU A 100 -5.63 -36.32 -10.08
C GLU A 100 -5.38 -35.19 -11.07
N ILE A 101 -5.91 -33.99 -10.78
CA ILE A 101 -5.70 -32.77 -11.58
C ILE A 101 -4.21 -32.40 -11.62
N TYR A 102 -3.52 -32.43 -10.47
CA TYR A 102 -2.09 -32.16 -10.39
C TYR A 102 -1.28 -33.15 -11.23
N ASN A 103 -1.59 -34.45 -11.11
CA ASN A 103 -0.86 -35.50 -11.82
C ASN A 103 -1.21 -35.59 -13.31
N PHE A 104 -2.34 -35.02 -13.76
CA PHE A 104 -2.70 -34.95 -15.18
C PHE A 104 -1.64 -34.18 -15.99
N ASN A 105 -1.20 -33.03 -15.50
CA ASN A 105 -0.10 -32.26 -16.10
C ASN A 105 0.52 -31.29 -15.08
N GLN A 106 1.57 -31.75 -14.39
CA GLN A 106 2.26 -30.99 -13.36
C GLN A 106 2.87 -29.68 -13.88
N ASP A 107 3.33 -29.64 -15.13
CA ASP A 107 3.93 -28.43 -15.71
C ASP A 107 2.88 -27.34 -15.94
N LYS A 108 1.69 -27.71 -16.44
CA LYS A 108 0.56 -26.78 -16.54
C LYS A 108 0.08 -26.34 -15.15
N PHE A 109 0.00 -27.25 -14.19
CA PHE A 109 -0.41 -26.88 -12.83
C PHE A 109 0.53 -25.83 -12.23
N LYS A 110 1.86 -26.02 -12.38
CA LYS A 110 2.87 -25.03 -11.96
C LYS A 110 2.75 -23.68 -12.66
N ILE A 111 2.26 -23.63 -13.90
CA ILE A 111 2.00 -22.36 -14.60
C ILE A 111 0.85 -21.63 -13.92
N VAL A 112 -0.21 -22.34 -13.52
CA VAL A 112 -1.32 -21.75 -12.75
C VAL A 112 -0.81 -21.24 -11.40
N GLU A 113 -0.07 -22.05 -10.64
CA GLU A 113 0.50 -21.64 -9.34
C GLU A 113 1.31 -20.34 -9.46
N LYS A 114 2.21 -20.25 -10.44
CA LYS A 114 3.00 -19.03 -10.69
C LYS A 114 2.14 -17.83 -11.08
N GLY A 115 1.06 -18.06 -11.82
CA GLY A 115 0.11 -17.00 -12.17
C GLY A 115 -0.62 -16.46 -10.93
N VAL A 116 -1.02 -17.37 -10.03
CA VAL A 116 -1.68 -17.04 -8.76
C VAL A 116 -0.71 -16.33 -7.81
N GLU A 117 0.52 -16.82 -7.67
CA GLU A 117 1.58 -16.20 -6.87
C GLU A 117 1.86 -14.77 -7.34
N LYS A 118 1.96 -14.57 -8.66
CA LYS A 118 2.13 -13.23 -9.23
C LYS A 118 0.96 -12.30 -8.89
N LEU A 119 -0.29 -12.79 -8.98
CA LEU A 119 -1.46 -12.00 -8.63
C LEU A 119 -1.46 -11.65 -7.12
N TYR A 120 -1.05 -12.61 -6.28
CA TYR A 120 -0.89 -12.38 -4.84
C TYR A 120 0.14 -11.28 -4.57
N ASP A 121 1.32 -11.36 -5.18
CA ASP A 121 2.38 -10.36 -5.04
C ASP A 121 1.90 -8.96 -5.45
N GLU A 122 1.14 -8.85 -6.53
CA GLU A 122 0.55 -7.58 -6.97
C GLU A 122 -0.40 -7.00 -5.92
N VAL A 123 -1.31 -7.83 -5.37
CA VAL A 123 -2.25 -7.42 -4.30
C VAL A 123 -1.48 -7.01 -3.05
N TYR A 124 -0.48 -7.80 -2.64
CA TYR A 124 0.36 -7.54 -1.48
C TYR A 124 1.10 -6.20 -1.61
N ILE A 125 1.77 -5.97 -2.74
CA ILE A 125 2.57 -4.76 -2.98
C ILE A 125 1.68 -3.51 -3.00
N GLU A 126 0.56 -3.55 -3.71
CA GLU A 126 -0.36 -2.40 -3.79
C GLU A 126 -1.10 -2.18 -2.47
N GLY A 127 -1.51 -3.26 -1.80
CA GLY A 127 -2.17 -3.22 -0.49
C GLY A 127 -1.29 -2.58 0.58
N ASN A 128 -0.03 -3.01 0.71
CA ASN A 128 0.92 -2.41 1.66
C ASN A 128 1.14 -0.92 1.39
N ARG A 129 1.28 -0.53 0.11
CA ARG A 129 1.43 0.89 -0.26
C ARG A 129 0.23 1.71 0.18
N ILE A 130 -0.98 1.21 -0.02
CA ILE A 130 -2.21 1.92 0.36
C ILE A 130 -2.34 2.02 1.87
N ILE A 131 -2.08 0.93 2.60
CA ILE A 131 -2.06 0.92 4.06
C ILE A 131 -1.08 1.96 4.58
N ALA A 132 0.13 2.05 4.00
CA ALA A 132 1.16 3.03 4.37
C ALA A 132 0.93 4.44 3.80
N GLY A 133 -0.12 4.67 3.00
CA GLY A 133 -0.42 5.95 2.37
C GLY A 133 0.54 6.34 1.24
N VAL A 134 1.28 5.40 0.66
CA VAL A 134 2.30 5.65 -0.36
C VAL A 134 1.68 5.84 -1.75
N GLU A 135 1.85 7.04 -2.31
CA GLU A 135 1.50 7.38 -3.70
C GLU A 135 2.77 7.56 -4.53
N ILE A 136 3.01 6.70 -5.52
CA ILE A 136 4.12 6.88 -6.46
C ILE A 136 3.71 7.91 -7.50
N ILE A 137 4.53 8.95 -7.68
CA ILE A 137 4.26 10.08 -8.58
C ILE A 137 5.34 10.30 -9.64
N ASP A 138 6.48 9.62 -9.52
CA ASP A 138 7.61 9.70 -10.45
C ASP A 138 8.44 8.40 -10.38
N THR A 139 9.51 8.35 -11.15
CA THR A 139 10.49 7.27 -11.18
C THR A 139 11.53 7.38 -10.05
N PRO A 140 11.98 6.27 -9.43
CA PRO A 140 12.99 6.30 -8.38
C PRO A 140 14.31 6.95 -8.82
N ASN A 141 14.89 7.79 -7.97
CA ASN A 141 16.19 8.43 -8.19
C ASN A 141 17.04 8.38 -6.91
N GLN A 142 18.21 7.74 -6.98
CA GLN A 142 19.09 7.54 -5.82
C GLN A 142 19.59 8.85 -5.20
N ALA A 143 19.78 9.90 -5.99
CA ALA A 143 20.19 11.22 -5.48
C ALA A 143 19.05 11.95 -4.76
N LYS A 144 17.80 11.49 -4.94
CA LYS A 144 16.56 12.16 -4.49
C LYS A 144 15.54 11.13 -3.98
N PRO A 145 15.87 10.39 -2.91
CA PRO A 145 15.15 9.18 -2.50
C PRO A 145 13.70 9.41 -2.08
N PHE A 146 13.29 10.64 -1.76
CA PHE A 146 11.92 10.97 -1.31
C PHE A 146 11.08 11.71 -2.35
N GLU A 147 11.65 12.08 -3.51
CA GLU A 147 10.94 12.95 -4.46
C GLU A 147 9.87 12.20 -5.25
N PHE A 148 10.10 10.92 -5.53
CA PHE A 148 9.30 10.12 -6.46
C PHE A 148 8.01 9.55 -5.88
N PHE A 149 7.77 9.73 -4.58
CA PHE A 149 6.53 9.33 -3.93
C PHE A 149 6.06 10.33 -2.88
N LYS A 150 4.78 10.32 -2.60
CA LYS A 150 4.14 11.05 -1.49
C LYS A 150 3.65 10.05 -0.45
N ILE A 151 3.49 10.55 0.77
CA ILE A 151 2.87 9.84 1.88
C ILE A 151 1.60 10.59 2.27
N ASN A 152 0.43 10.02 2.01
CA ASN A 152 -0.87 10.57 2.41
C ASN A 152 -1.06 10.41 3.93
N ARG A 153 -0.42 11.29 4.67
CA ARG A 153 -0.40 11.35 6.13
C ARG A 153 -0.40 12.81 6.56
N LYS A 154 -0.99 13.06 7.72
CA LYS A 154 -0.95 14.39 8.34
C LYS A 154 0.49 14.79 8.67
N ASN A 155 0.69 16.08 8.83
CA ASN A 155 1.99 16.62 9.25
C ASN A 155 2.30 16.15 10.68
N GLY A 156 3.50 15.61 10.91
CA GLY A 156 3.88 15.12 12.24
C GLY A 156 5.07 14.18 12.24
N LEU A 157 5.39 13.68 13.44
CA LEU A 157 6.40 12.64 13.67
C LEU A 157 5.70 11.27 13.77
N TYR A 158 6.29 10.28 13.12
CA TYR A 158 5.78 8.91 13.04
C TYR A 158 6.85 7.91 13.48
N LEU A 159 6.41 6.84 14.14
CA LEU A 159 7.20 5.64 14.41
C LEU A 159 7.03 4.70 13.22
N ILE A 160 8.14 4.22 12.66
CA ILE A 160 8.11 3.28 11.54
C ILE A 160 8.91 2.04 11.88
N THR A 161 8.33 0.89 11.56
CA THR A 161 8.88 -0.45 11.81
C THR A 161 9.70 -0.97 10.64
N SER A 162 9.36 -0.54 9.42
CA SER A 162 10.06 -0.91 8.20
C SER A 162 10.16 0.28 7.26
N TYR A 163 11.31 0.40 6.61
CA TYR A 163 11.59 1.46 5.65
C TYR A 163 12.66 1.02 4.64
N ASP A 164 12.30 1.15 3.37
CA ASP A 164 13.20 1.06 2.24
C ASP A 164 12.90 2.22 1.27
N SER A 165 13.89 3.10 1.08
CA SER A 165 13.77 4.26 0.17
C SER A 165 13.60 3.87 -1.29
N TYR A 166 14.05 2.67 -1.67
CA TYR A 166 14.05 2.16 -3.03
C TYR A 166 12.85 1.27 -3.31
N LEU A 167 12.29 0.67 -2.26
CA LEU A 167 11.09 -0.16 -2.31
C LEU A 167 10.01 0.42 -1.39
N PRO A 168 9.31 1.50 -1.80
CA PRO A 168 8.31 2.16 -0.97
C PRO A 168 7.16 1.24 -0.50
N GLN A 169 6.94 0.11 -1.17
CA GLN A 169 6.00 -0.92 -0.73
C GLN A 169 6.37 -1.59 0.59
N ASN A 170 7.64 -1.52 1.00
CA ASN A 170 8.11 -2.06 2.27
C ASN A 170 8.01 -1.04 3.41
N ILE A 171 7.58 0.19 3.12
CA ILE A 171 7.42 1.24 4.13
C ILE A 171 6.16 0.96 4.95
N GLN A 172 6.29 0.97 6.27
CA GLN A 172 5.17 0.82 7.19
C GLN A 172 5.05 2.08 8.05
N ILE A 173 4.05 2.92 7.75
CA ILE A 173 3.78 4.17 8.47
C ILE A 173 2.36 4.09 9.06
N PRO A 174 2.20 4.20 10.39
CA PRO A 174 0.89 4.30 11.03
C PRO A 174 0.05 5.45 10.47
N LYS A 175 -1.28 5.38 10.61
CA LYS A 175 -2.18 6.44 10.11
C LYS A 175 -1.97 7.76 10.84
N GLU A 176 -1.93 7.70 12.17
CA GLU A 176 -1.80 8.89 13.01
C GLU A 176 -0.35 9.08 13.47
N PRO A 177 0.12 10.34 13.53
CA PRO A 177 1.42 10.64 14.08
C PRO A 177 1.42 10.38 15.58
N PHE A 178 2.57 10.01 16.15
CA PHE A 178 2.70 9.94 17.60
C PHE A 178 2.89 11.34 18.22
N ILE A 179 3.40 12.31 17.44
CA ILE A 179 3.33 13.75 17.75
C ILE A 179 2.84 14.49 16.51
N SER A 180 1.69 15.13 16.61
CA SER A 180 1.10 15.94 15.54
C SER A 180 1.88 17.24 15.34
N ALA A 181 1.98 17.73 14.10
CA ALA A 181 2.62 19.02 13.85
C ALA A 181 1.94 20.21 14.53
N SER A 182 0.66 20.10 14.88
CA SER A 182 -0.05 21.11 15.68
C SER A 182 0.46 21.23 17.12
N GLN A 183 1.20 20.24 17.60
CA GLN A 183 1.83 20.23 18.93
C GLN A 183 3.25 20.79 18.91
N PHE A 184 3.82 21.00 17.72
CA PHE A 184 5.15 21.60 17.58
C PHE A 184 5.13 23.06 18.04
N THR A 185 6.07 23.43 18.91
CA THR A 185 6.21 24.81 19.37
C THR A 185 6.89 25.69 18.31
N SER A 186 7.70 25.07 17.43
CA SER A 186 8.30 25.74 16.28
C SER A 186 8.75 24.74 15.22
N VAL A 187 8.81 25.19 13.97
CA VAL A 187 9.45 24.49 12.85
C VAL A 187 10.31 25.49 12.09
N VAL A 188 11.63 25.31 12.14
CA VAL A 188 12.61 26.24 11.57
C VAL A 188 13.54 25.50 10.61
N PRO A 189 13.47 25.78 9.29
CA PRO A 189 14.45 25.27 8.34
C PRO A 189 15.79 26.00 8.54
N ASN A 190 16.91 25.28 8.43
CA ASN A 190 18.26 25.82 8.52
C ASN A 190 19.21 25.02 7.61
N GLY A 191 19.52 25.52 6.42
CA GLY A 191 20.28 24.75 5.43
C GLY A 191 19.56 23.44 5.06
N GLN A 192 20.26 22.31 5.19
CA GLN A 192 19.71 20.95 4.98
C GLN A 192 19.12 20.33 6.26
N GLN A 193 18.70 21.16 7.21
CA GLN A 193 18.13 20.71 8.48
C GLN A 193 16.74 21.31 8.69
N VAL A 194 15.90 20.56 9.40
CA VAL A 194 14.67 21.08 10.01
C VAL A 194 14.81 20.96 11.52
N ILE A 195 14.62 22.08 12.19
CA ILE A 195 14.68 22.22 13.65
C ILE A 195 13.24 22.27 14.17
N ILE A 196 12.84 21.28 14.96
CA ILE A 196 11.50 21.16 15.53
C ILE A 196 11.57 21.44 17.03
N GLY A 197 10.81 22.43 17.49
CA GLY A 197 10.59 22.65 18.92
C GLY A 197 9.48 21.74 19.44
N LEU A 198 9.76 21.04 20.54
CA LEU A 198 8.79 20.20 21.24
C LEU A 198 8.43 20.81 22.59
N ASN A 199 7.22 20.56 23.09
CA ASN A 199 6.87 20.90 24.47
C ASN A 199 7.45 19.82 25.44
N GLU A 200 7.45 20.11 26.75
CA GLU A 200 8.03 19.19 27.74
C GLU A 200 7.27 17.85 27.83
N ILE A 201 5.94 17.86 27.62
CA ILE A 201 5.11 16.64 27.67
C ILE A 201 5.49 15.69 26.53
N ASP A 202 5.63 16.21 25.31
CA ASP A 202 5.99 15.43 24.13
C ASP A 202 7.42 14.88 24.21
N LYS A 203 8.31 15.61 24.89
CA LYS A 203 9.67 15.15 25.19
C LYS A 203 9.68 13.99 26.20
N GLU A 204 8.90 14.07 27.26
CA GLU A 204 8.76 12.96 28.22
C GLU A 204 8.17 11.73 27.54
N ASN A 205 7.16 11.90 26.69
CA ASN A 205 6.59 10.83 25.87
C ASN A 205 7.65 10.23 24.92
N PHE A 206 8.46 11.07 24.28
CA PHE A 206 9.54 10.62 23.41
C PHE A 206 10.62 9.82 24.17
N ALA A 207 11.02 10.28 25.36
CA ALA A 207 11.97 9.56 26.22
C ALA A 207 11.44 8.19 26.69
N GLN A 208 10.14 8.10 26.98
CA GLN A 208 9.51 6.83 27.35
C GLN A 208 9.42 5.88 26.14
N LEU A 209 9.10 6.37 24.95
CA LEU A 209 9.13 5.59 23.71
C LEU A 209 10.55 5.08 23.40
N LEU A 210 11.58 5.91 23.64
CA LEU A 210 13.00 5.56 23.43
C LEU A 210 13.39 4.33 24.24
N SER A 211 12.95 4.26 25.50
CA SER A 211 13.28 3.16 26.39
C SER A 211 12.63 1.81 26.00
N LYS A 212 11.60 1.83 25.15
CA LYS A 212 10.78 0.64 24.82
C LYS A 212 11.04 0.09 23.41
N ASN A 213 11.41 0.95 22.45
CA ASN A 213 11.40 0.61 21.03
C ASN A 213 12.77 0.82 20.37
N GLN A 214 13.73 -0.09 20.62
CA GLN A 214 15.09 0.02 20.05
C GLN A 214 15.20 -0.29 18.55
N GLN A 215 14.18 -0.88 17.93
CA GLN A 215 14.19 -1.26 16.51
C GLN A 215 13.44 -0.27 15.59
N GLU A 216 12.66 0.65 16.16
CA GLU A 216 11.84 1.57 15.38
C GLU A 216 12.66 2.80 14.93
N LYS A 217 12.32 3.34 13.76
CA LYS A 217 12.88 4.60 13.24
C LYS A 217 11.84 5.70 13.35
N ILE A 218 12.31 6.95 13.36
CA ILE A 218 11.42 8.11 13.30
C ILE A 218 11.44 8.66 11.90
N THR A 219 10.25 8.99 11.39
CA THR A 219 10.13 9.82 10.20
C THR A 219 9.38 11.09 10.52
N LEU A 220 9.87 12.20 9.98
CA LEU A 220 9.13 13.45 9.92
C LEU A 220 8.40 13.51 8.57
N ILE A 221 7.09 13.72 8.61
CA ILE A 221 6.27 13.96 7.43
C ILE A 221 5.77 15.41 7.45
N ILE A 222 6.03 16.14 6.37
CA ILE A 222 5.53 17.50 6.15
C ILE A 222 5.03 17.61 4.71
N ASN A 223 3.81 18.12 4.53
CA ASN A 223 3.13 18.27 3.25
C ASN A 223 3.21 16.99 2.38
N ASN A 224 2.82 15.87 2.98
CA ASN A 224 2.85 14.54 2.36
C ASN A 224 4.24 14.09 1.85
N ARG A 225 5.33 14.64 2.39
CA ARG A 225 6.71 14.25 2.08
C ARG A 225 7.42 13.76 3.32
N ILE A 226 8.13 12.64 3.18
CA ILE A 226 9.13 12.24 4.17
C ILE A 226 10.28 13.24 4.07
N ILE A 227 10.54 13.95 5.17
CA ILE A 227 11.66 14.89 5.28
C ILE A 227 12.96 14.13 5.56
N ASN A 228 12.90 13.16 6.47
CA ASN A 228 13.95 12.18 6.68
C ASN A 228 13.44 11.00 7.51
N VAL A 229 14.20 9.90 7.49
CA VAL A 229 14.09 8.76 8.39
C VAL A 229 15.36 8.69 9.23
N ILE A 230 15.25 8.82 10.54
CA ILE A 230 16.38 8.81 11.47
C ILE A 230 16.25 7.67 12.48
N PRO A 231 17.38 7.07 12.94
CA PRO A 231 17.34 6.16 14.07
C PRO A 231 16.89 6.90 15.33
N PHE A 232 16.24 6.17 16.23
CA PHE A 232 15.62 6.71 17.44
C PHE A 232 16.63 7.49 18.31
N ASP A 233 17.89 7.05 18.34
CA ASP A 233 18.97 7.62 19.16
C ASP A 233 19.47 9.01 18.71
N SER A 234 18.95 9.55 17.60
CA SER A 234 19.37 10.83 17.03
C SER A 234 18.54 12.01 17.58
N VAL A 235 19.11 12.66 18.59
CA VAL A 235 19.05 14.12 18.87
C VAL A 235 17.71 14.70 19.38
N ILE A 236 17.55 14.70 20.71
CA ILE A 236 16.92 15.81 21.43
C ILE A 236 18.02 16.55 22.19
N GLN A 237 18.23 17.83 21.88
CA GLN A 237 19.06 18.74 22.69
C GLN A 237 18.19 19.96 23.06
N ASN A 238 18.05 20.26 24.35
CA ASN A 238 17.35 21.46 24.83
C ASN A 238 15.95 21.69 24.21
N ASN A 239 15.09 20.67 24.23
CA ASN A 239 13.70 20.69 23.71
C ASN A 239 13.56 20.85 22.20
N VAL A 240 14.65 20.63 21.48
CA VAL A 240 14.72 20.77 20.04
C VAL A 240 15.19 19.45 19.42
N MET A 241 14.47 19.03 18.39
CA MET A 241 14.86 17.92 17.51
C MET A 241 15.44 18.49 16.22
N VAL A 242 16.65 18.05 15.86
CA VAL A 242 17.34 18.48 14.64
C VAL A 242 17.35 17.34 13.65
N ILE A 243 16.64 17.51 12.54
CA ILE A 243 16.49 16.50 11.50
C ILE A 243 17.27 16.95 10.27
N ASN A 244 18.39 16.28 10.00
CA ASN A 244 19.08 16.42 8.72
C ASN A 244 18.18 15.91 7.59
N SER A 245 18.32 16.43 6.38
CA SER A 245 17.43 16.09 5.28
C SER A 245 18.17 16.12 3.94
N PRO A 246 17.87 15.17 3.01
CA PRO A 246 18.44 15.21 1.66
C PRO A 246 17.76 16.27 0.77
N TRP A 247 16.68 16.90 1.24
CA TRP A 247 16.00 17.96 0.52
C TRP A 247 16.85 19.25 0.53
N SER A 248 16.78 20.02 -0.56
CA SER A 248 17.40 21.36 -0.62
C SER A 248 16.74 22.31 0.37
N GLU A 249 17.51 23.27 0.90
CA GLU A 249 17.03 24.31 1.82
C GLU A 249 15.76 25.02 1.33
N GLU A 250 15.70 25.40 0.06
CA GLU A 250 14.52 26.05 -0.55
C GLU A 250 13.24 25.21 -0.39
N LYS A 251 13.35 23.89 -0.56
CA LYS A 251 12.23 22.96 -0.42
C LYS A 251 11.84 22.80 1.05
N LEU A 252 12.82 22.71 1.95
CA LEU A 252 12.56 22.66 3.40
C LEU A 252 11.86 23.92 3.90
N ILE A 253 12.23 25.10 3.39
CA ILE A 253 11.54 26.36 3.67
C ILE A 253 10.09 26.29 3.20
N LYS A 254 9.88 25.85 1.96
CA LYS A 254 8.53 25.69 1.39
C LYS A 254 7.65 24.76 2.23
N PHE A 255 8.17 23.59 2.61
CA PHE A 255 7.44 22.62 3.43
C PHE A 255 7.14 23.17 4.83
N SER A 256 8.13 23.77 5.49
CA SER A 256 7.97 24.31 6.85
C SER A 256 6.97 25.46 6.92
N ASN A 257 6.92 26.31 5.90
CA ASN A 257 5.95 27.41 5.84
C ASN A 257 4.49 26.93 5.70
N GLN A 258 4.27 25.73 5.15
CA GLN A 258 2.91 25.19 5.02
C GLN A 258 2.33 24.74 6.35
N ILE A 259 3.14 24.22 7.27
CA ILE A 259 2.71 23.90 8.64
C ILE A 259 2.21 25.16 9.36
N LYS A 260 2.92 26.28 9.22
CA LYS A 260 2.57 27.55 9.88
C LYS A 260 1.23 28.14 9.42
N ASN A 261 0.73 27.73 8.25
CA ASN A 261 -0.54 28.19 7.70
C ASN A 261 -1.70 27.24 8.03
N GLU A 262 -1.44 26.08 8.64
CA GLU A 262 -2.43 25.09 9.06
C GLU A 262 -2.78 25.17 10.57
N ASN A 263 -1.96 25.89 11.35
CA ASN A 263 -2.18 26.21 12.77
C ASN A 263 -2.77 27.61 12.95
#